data_AF-A0A2K3KPW8-F1
#
_entry.id   AF-A0A2K3KPW8-F1
#
_cell.length_a   1.000
_cell.length_b   1.000
_cell.length_c   1.000
_cell.angle_alpha   90.00
_cell.angle_beta   90.00
_cell.angle_gamma   90.00
#
_symmetry.space_group_name_H-M   'P 1'
#
loop_
_entity.id
_entity.type
_entity.pdbx_description
1 polymer ?
#
loop_
_entity_poly.entity_id
_entity_poly.type
_entity_poly.pdbx_seq_one_letter_code
_entity_poly.pdbx_strand_id
1 'polypeptide(L)'
;MTNISFQTPTFDILEAYYYHINGVYKKGFPNLPPDIFNFTADSLPLTLQTPKRGTKVKVLKYGTNVELVFQDTNLISGLDHPMHLHGYSFHVVGYGFGNFNKSKDPMNYNLVDPPLVNTVTVPKNGWAAIRFVATNP
;
A
#
# COMPACT_ATOMS: atom_id res chain seq x y z
N MET A 1 -1.54 4.04 -6.01
CA MET A 1 -1.54 3.94 -4.52
C MET A 1 -1.21 5.30 -3.93
N THR A 2 -1.88 5.71 -2.84
CA THR A 2 -1.53 6.94 -2.10
C THR A 2 -1.58 8.21 -2.96
N ASN A 3 -2.58 8.29 -3.86
CA ASN A 3 -2.76 9.35 -4.85
C ASN A 3 -1.63 9.48 -5.92
N ILE A 4 -0.81 8.44 -6.07
CA ILE A 4 0.19 8.32 -7.14
C ILE A 4 -0.19 7.18 -8.09
N SER A 5 -0.37 7.52 -9.36
CA SER A 5 -0.51 6.55 -10.45
C SER A 5 0.88 6.18 -10.95
N PHE A 6 1.30 4.93 -10.70
CA PHE A 6 2.63 4.48 -11.08
C PHE A 6 2.77 4.50 -12.59
N GLN A 7 3.84 5.13 -13.07
CA GLN A 7 4.20 5.15 -14.48
C GLN A 7 5.43 4.27 -14.67
N THR A 8 5.30 3.24 -15.51
CA THR A 8 6.42 2.36 -15.85
C THR A 8 7.51 3.20 -16.53
N PRO A 9 8.75 3.21 -16.00
CA PRO A 9 9.86 3.89 -16.63
C PRO A 9 10.32 3.16 -17.90
N THR A 10 11.10 3.83 -18.76
CA THR A 10 11.70 3.21 -19.95
C THR A 10 12.94 2.37 -19.63
N PHE A 11 13.57 2.62 -18.48
CA PHE A 11 14.69 1.84 -17.94
C PHE A 11 14.22 1.06 -16.72
N ASP A 12 14.75 -0.14 -16.53
CA ASP A 12 14.43 -0.97 -15.38
C ASP A 12 14.84 -0.31 -14.04
N ILE A 13 14.00 -0.47 -13.01
CA ILE A 13 14.25 0.14 -11.69
C ILE A 13 15.44 -0.52 -10.99
N LEU A 14 15.58 -1.84 -11.11
CA LEU A 14 16.67 -2.58 -10.47
C LEU A 14 18.02 -2.24 -11.12
N GLU A 15 18.06 -2.19 -12.46
CA GLU A 15 19.23 -1.75 -13.22
C GLU A 15 19.63 -0.31 -12.85
N ALA A 16 18.66 0.62 -12.85
CA ALA A 16 18.90 2.01 -12.46
C ALA A 16 19.38 2.14 -11.01
N TYR A 17 18.88 1.31 -10.10
CA TYR A 17 19.36 1.25 -8.72
C TYR A 17 20.81 0.76 -8.65
N TYR A 18 21.12 -0.36 -9.31
CA TYR A 18 22.42 -1.02 -9.25
C TYR A 18 23.54 -0.17 -9.84
N TYR A 19 23.29 0.47 -11.00
CA TYR A 19 24.27 1.32 -11.68
C TYR A 19 24.15 2.81 -11.34
N HIS A 20 23.32 3.18 -10.37
CA HIS A 20 23.12 4.56 -9.92
C HIS A 20 22.68 5.53 -11.05
N ILE A 21 21.83 5.06 -11.96
CA ILE A 21 21.30 5.86 -13.07
C ILE A 21 20.26 6.85 -12.53
N ASN A 22 20.53 8.15 -12.73
CA ASN A 22 19.65 9.22 -12.28
C ASN A 22 18.43 9.40 -13.20
N GLY A 23 17.32 9.87 -12.63
CA GLY A 23 16.12 10.28 -13.39
C GLY A 23 15.11 9.17 -13.70
N VAL A 24 15.42 7.89 -13.41
CA VAL A 24 14.51 6.75 -13.68
C VAL A 24 13.36 6.66 -12.67
N TYR A 25 13.66 6.84 -11.39
CA TYR A 25 12.66 6.84 -10.32
C TYR A 25 12.99 7.87 -9.25
N LYS A 26 11.99 8.22 -8.44
CA LYS A 26 12.17 9.06 -7.24
C LYS A 26 12.03 8.23 -5.98
N LYS A 27 13.00 8.35 -5.08
CA LYS A 27 12.89 7.82 -3.70
C LYS A 27 11.80 8.61 -2.94
N GLY A 28 11.26 8.00 -1.89
CA GLY A 28 10.29 8.67 -1.01
C GLY A 28 8.84 8.51 -1.47
N PHE A 29 8.44 7.30 -1.86
CA PHE A 29 7.03 6.95 -1.87
C PHE A 29 6.44 7.19 -0.45
N PRO A 30 5.32 7.95 -0.35
CA PRO A 30 4.79 8.42 0.92
C PRO A 30 4.20 7.29 1.77
N ASN A 31 4.30 7.41 3.09
CA ASN A 31 3.71 6.46 4.05
C ASN A 31 2.20 6.63 4.22
N LEU A 32 1.68 7.83 3.93
CA LEU A 32 0.28 8.19 4.12
C LEU A 32 -0.23 8.92 2.87
N PRO A 33 -1.54 8.84 2.56
CA PRO A 33 -2.14 9.65 1.52
C PRO A 33 -1.94 11.15 1.81
N PRO A 34 -1.72 11.96 0.76
CA PRO A 34 -1.50 13.41 0.93
C PRO A 34 -2.73 14.10 1.53
N ASP A 35 -3.92 13.59 1.22
CA ASP A 35 -5.19 14.10 1.71
C ASP A 35 -5.89 12.99 2.51
N ILE A 36 -6.27 13.31 3.75
CA ILE A 36 -7.07 12.43 4.60
C ILE A 36 -8.53 12.84 4.48
N PHE A 37 -9.37 11.89 4.12
CA PHE A 37 -10.82 12.06 4.00
C PHE A 37 -11.54 10.78 4.43
N ASN A 38 -12.87 10.79 4.40
CA ASN A 38 -13.65 9.57 4.59
C ASN A 38 -13.54 8.69 3.33
N PHE A 39 -12.55 7.80 3.28
CA PHE A 39 -12.19 7.01 2.09
C PHE A 39 -13.34 6.15 1.57
N THR A 40 -14.20 5.66 2.46
CA THR A 40 -15.33 4.78 2.15
C THR A 40 -16.68 5.50 2.20
N ALA A 41 -16.72 6.82 2.05
CA ALA A 41 -17.99 7.57 1.95
C ALA A 41 -18.77 7.17 0.68
N ASP A 42 -20.11 7.26 0.74
CA ASP A 42 -20.96 7.00 -0.43
C ASP A 42 -20.82 8.07 -1.52
N SER A 43 -20.51 9.31 -1.13
CA SER A 43 -20.32 10.44 -2.05
C SER A 43 -18.98 11.11 -1.78
N LEU A 44 -18.15 11.18 -2.82
CA LEU A 44 -16.81 11.79 -2.78
C LEU A 44 -16.67 12.88 -3.85
N PRO A 45 -15.99 14.00 -3.56
CA PRO A 45 -15.74 15.04 -4.54
C PRO A 45 -14.98 14.53 -5.77
N LEU A 46 -15.40 14.96 -6.96
CA LEU A 46 -14.74 14.62 -8.23
C LEU A 46 -13.26 15.06 -8.27
N THR A 47 -12.91 16.11 -7.52
CA THR A 47 -11.54 16.62 -7.41
C THR A 47 -10.55 15.59 -6.86
N LEU A 48 -11.03 14.60 -6.09
CA LEU A 48 -10.20 13.52 -5.55
C LEU A 48 -9.93 12.38 -6.54
N GLN A 49 -10.65 12.32 -7.68
CA GLN A 49 -10.55 11.21 -8.62
C GLN A 49 -9.32 11.29 -9.55
N THR A 50 -8.58 12.41 -9.54
CA THR A 50 -7.42 12.60 -10.43
C THR A 50 -6.11 12.41 -9.67
N PRO A 51 -5.39 11.29 -9.87
CA PRO A 51 -4.09 11.07 -9.25
C PRO A 51 -2.96 11.77 -9.99
N LYS A 52 -1.83 11.97 -9.29
CA LYS A 52 -0.59 12.42 -9.92
C LYS A 52 0.16 11.23 -10.50
N ARG A 53 0.62 11.31 -11.75
CA ARG A 53 1.48 10.29 -12.35
C ARG A 53 2.91 10.39 -11.84
N GLY A 54 3.59 9.27 -11.66
CA GLY A 54 5.02 9.26 -11.42
C GLY A 54 5.57 7.91 -10.98
N THR A 55 6.89 7.76 -11.13
CA THR A 55 7.64 6.55 -10.75
C THR A 55 8.29 6.79 -9.39
N LYS A 56 7.62 6.39 -8.30
CA LYS A 56 8.13 6.53 -6.93
C LYS A 56 8.32 5.19 -6.26
N VAL A 57 9.41 5.05 -5.50
CA VAL A 57 9.74 3.83 -4.75
C VAL A 57 9.85 4.09 -3.26
N LYS A 58 9.53 3.06 -2.46
CA LYS A 58 9.80 3.04 -1.03
C LYS A 58 11.11 2.27 -0.81
N VAL A 59 12.15 2.98 -0.37
CA VAL A 59 13.41 2.35 0.04
C VAL A 59 13.31 2.01 1.53
N LEU A 60 13.57 0.75 1.87
CA LEU A 60 13.59 0.25 3.23
C LEU A 60 15.01 -0.25 3.56
N LYS A 61 15.40 -0.18 4.83
CA LYS A 61 16.64 -0.82 5.29
C LYS A 61 16.39 -2.32 5.44
N TYR A 62 17.41 -3.12 5.14
CA TYR A 62 17.39 -4.56 5.44
C TYR A 62 17.02 -4.80 6.91
N GLY A 63 16.16 -5.77 7.18
CA GLY A 63 15.69 -6.14 8.52
C GLY A 63 14.62 -5.21 9.10
N THR A 64 14.10 -4.25 8.34
CA THR A 64 13.00 -3.39 8.83
C THR A 64 11.73 -4.21 9.03
N ASN A 65 11.13 -4.14 10.23
CA ASN A 65 9.77 -4.62 10.48
C ASN A 65 8.77 -3.64 9.85
N VAL A 66 7.93 -4.13 8.94
CA VAL A 66 6.96 -3.33 8.21
C VAL A 66 5.56 -3.77 8.56
N GLU A 67 4.71 -2.80 8.91
CA GLU A 67 3.26 -2.93 8.81
C GLU A 67 2.80 -2.09 7.62
N LEU A 68 1.98 -2.68 6.76
CA LEU A 68 1.35 -2.00 5.64
C LEU A 68 -0.16 -2.19 5.74
N VAL A 69 -0.87 -1.07 5.80
CA VAL A 69 -2.33 -1.05 5.79
C VAL A 69 -2.80 -0.58 4.42
N PHE A 70 -3.47 -1.46 3.70
CA PHE A 70 -4.18 -1.11 2.49
C PHE A 70 -5.58 -0.62 2.85
N GLN A 71 -5.96 0.52 2.29
CA GLN A 71 -7.28 1.14 2.46
C GLN A 71 -7.91 1.27 1.08
N ASP A 72 -9.05 0.62 0.87
CA ASP A 72 -9.90 0.83 -0.30
C ASP A 72 -10.60 2.21 -0.24
N THR A 73 -10.94 2.75 -1.40
CA THR A 73 -11.65 4.03 -1.50
C THR A 73 -12.83 3.93 -2.46
N ASN A 74 -13.89 4.69 -2.21
CA ASN A 74 -15.05 4.77 -3.10
C ASN A 74 -14.89 5.77 -4.26
N LEU A 75 -13.65 6.18 -4.56
CA LEU A 75 -13.39 7.03 -5.71
C LEU A 75 -13.70 6.25 -6.99
N ILE A 76 -14.63 6.76 -7.81
CA ILE A 76 -15.21 6.11 -8.99
C ILE A 76 -16.13 4.93 -8.58
N SER A 77 -15.59 3.92 -7.88
CA SER A 77 -16.35 2.81 -7.27
C SER A 77 -15.47 2.06 -6.28
N GLY A 78 -16.01 1.71 -5.11
CA GLY A 78 -15.38 0.73 -4.22
C GLY A 78 -15.43 -0.67 -4.84
N LEU A 79 -14.30 -1.39 -4.80
CA LEU A 79 -14.11 -2.71 -5.37
C LEU A 79 -13.19 -3.55 -4.48
N ASP A 80 -13.28 -4.87 -4.60
CA ASP A 80 -12.27 -5.75 -4.01
C ASP A 80 -10.96 -5.65 -4.80
N HIS A 81 -9.84 -5.57 -4.09
CA HIS A 81 -8.52 -5.43 -4.71
C HIS A 81 -7.55 -6.49 -4.18
N PRO A 82 -7.13 -7.48 -4.99
CA PRO A 82 -6.07 -8.41 -4.62
C PRO A 82 -4.71 -7.70 -4.70
N MET A 83 -4.09 -7.46 -3.54
CA MET A 83 -2.80 -6.81 -3.41
C MET A 83 -1.70 -7.84 -3.24
N HIS A 84 -0.76 -7.86 -4.18
CA HIS A 84 0.38 -8.79 -4.21
C HIS A 84 1.70 -8.06 -3.93
N LEU A 85 2.63 -8.71 -3.22
CA LEU A 85 3.98 -8.21 -2.97
C LEU A 85 5.03 -9.22 -3.45
N HIS A 86 5.83 -8.80 -4.43
CA HIS A 86 6.93 -9.62 -4.93
C HIS A 86 8.04 -9.77 -3.87
N GLY A 87 8.73 -10.91 -3.88
CA GLY A 87 9.90 -11.17 -3.03
C GLY A 87 9.60 -11.46 -1.56
N TYR A 88 8.33 -11.41 -1.15
CA TYR A 88 7.91 -11.62 0.23
C TYR A 88 6.58 -12.40 0.29
N SER A 89 6.45 -13.24 1.31
CA SER A 89 5.14 -13.51 1.92
C SER A 89 5.01 -12.64 3.17
N PHE A 90 3.80 -12.41 3.62
CA PHE A 90 3.46 -11.55 4.74
C PHE A 90 2.31 -12.15 5.55
N HIS A 91 2.24 -11.79 6.82
CA HIS A 91 1.14 -12.16 7.70
C HIS A 91 0.00 -11.17 7.55
N VAL A 92 -1.22 -11.63 7.26
CA VAL A 92 -2.42 -10.79 7.31
C VAL A 92 -2.91 -10.73 8.75
N VAL A 93 -2.64 -9.63 9.43
CA VAL A 93 -2.91 -9.49 10.88
C VAL A 93 -4.29 -8.92 11.17
N GLY A 94 -4.95 -8.30 10.19
CA GLY A 94 -6.30 -7.80 10.36
C GLY A 94 -6.92 -7.34 9.05
N TYR A 95 -8.24 -7.23 9.05
CA TYR A 95 -9.02 -6.63 7.99
C TYR A 95 -10.31 -6.06 8.60
N GLY A 96 -10.98 -5.20 7.86
CA GLY A 96 -12.26 -4.65 8.29
C GLY A 96 -12.94 -3.85 7.19
N PHE A 97 -14.16 -3.44 7.46
CA PHE A 97 -14.91 -2.50 6.62
C PHE A 97 -14.81 -1.09 7.19
N GLY A 98 -15.06 -0.10 6.35
CA GLY A 98 -14.91 1.32 6.63
C GLY A 98 -13.47 1.82 6.53
N ASN A 99 -13.20 2.93 7.20
CA ASN A 99 -11.87 3.51 7.28
C ASN A 99 -11.09 2.89 8.43
N PHE A 100 -9.85 2.47 8.18
CA PHE A 100 -8.95 1.98 9.20
C PHE A 100 -8.73 3.02 10.32
N ASN A 101 -8.97 2.59 11.55
CA ASN A 101 -8.72 3.35 12.76
C ASN A 101 -7.46 2.85 13.45
N LYS A 102 -6.35 3.57 13.22
CA LYS A 102 -5.03 3.27 13.80
C LYS A 102 -4.99 3.13 15.32
N SER A 103 -5.97 3.69 16.04
CA SER A 103 -6.02 3.65 17.51
C SER A 103 -6.91 2.53 18.05
N LYS A 104 -7.73 1.87 17.21
CA LYS A 104 -8.70 0.86 17.63
C LYS A 104 -8.47 -0.48 16.96
N ASP A 105 -8.35 -0.49 15.64
CA ASP A 105 -8.28 -1.73 14.86
C ASP A 105 -7.06 -2.61 15.18
N PRO A 106 -5.86 -2.06 15.45
CA PRO A 106 -4.72 -2.89 15.88
C PRO A 106 -4.95 -3.69 17.15
N MET A 107 -5.89 -3.28 18.02
CA MET A 107 -6.24 -4.04 19.24
C MET A 107 -6.92 -5.37 18.92
N ASN A 108 -7.49 -5.50 17.71
CA ASN A 108 -8.19 -6.70 17.26
C ASN A 108 -7.36 -7.53 16.28
N TYR A 109 -6.07 -7.22 16.11
CA TYR A 109 -5.22 -7.99 15.20
C TYR A 109 -5.05 -9.44 15.68
N ASN A 110 -5.08 -10.37 14.73
CA ASN A 110 -4.56 -11.70 14.95
C ASN A 110 -3.02 -11.65 14.98
N LEU A 111 -2.46 -11.72 16.18
CA LEU A 111 -1.02 -11.77 16.42
C LEU A 111 -0.54 -13.13 16.92
N VAL A 112 -1.40 -14.15 16.86
CA VAL A 112 -1.10 -15.51 17.33
C VAL A 112 -0.81 -16.42 16.14
N ASP A 113 -1.74 -16.50 15.18
CA ASP A 113 -1.65 -17.39 14.02
C ASP A 113 -2.14 -16.74 12.70
N PRO A 114 -1.73 -15.49 12.38
CA PRO A 114 -2.17 -14.83 11.16
C PRO A 114 -1.69 -15.59 9.89
N PRO A 115 -2.55 -15.74 8.87
CA PRO A 115 -2.19 -16.47 7.65
C PRO A 115 -1.00 -15.82 6.96
N LEU A 116 -0.04 -16.65 6.53
CA LEU A 116 1.14 -16.26 5.78
C LEU A 116 0.87 -16.45 4.27
N VAL A 117 0.74 -15.35 3.54
CA VAL A 117 0.38 -15.35 2.11
C VAL A 117 1.20 -14.31 1.34
N ASN A 118 1.19 -14.35 0.01
CA ASN A 118 1.84 -13.34 -0.82
C ASN A 118 0.85 -12.36 -1.49
N THR A 119 -0.45 -12.64 -1.37
CA THR A 119 -1.54 -11.85 -1.94
C THR A 119 -2.66 -11.76 -0.91
N VAL A 120 -3.19 -10.56 -0.67
CA VAL A 120 -4.34 -10.33 0.21
C VAL A 120 -5.41 -9.54 -0.53
N THR A 121 -6.66 -9.97 -0.43
CA THR A 121 -7.79 -9.18 -0.94
C THR A 121 -8.12 -8.09 0.07
N VAL A 122 -8.03 -6.84 -0.38
CA VAL A 122 -8.59 -5.69 0.34
C VAL A 122 -10.08 -5.66 0.01
N PRO A 123 -10.96 -5.74 1.02
CA PRO A 123 -12.39 -5.74 0.77
C PRO A 123 -12.86 -4.38 0.27
N LYS A 124 -13.86 -4.40 -0.62
CA LYS A 124 -14.64 -3.23 -1.01
C LYS A 124 -15.10 -2.48 0.24
N ASN A 125 -14.97 -1.15 0.22
CA ASN A 125 -15.29 -0.29 1.35
C ASN A 125 -14.52 -0.67 2.62
N GLY A 126 -13.27 -1.12 2.52
CA GLY A 126 -12.57 -1.62 3.70
C GLY A 126 -11.05 -1.53 3.63
N TRP A 127 -10.41 -2.29 4.51
CA TRP A 127 -8.98 -2.28 4.70
C TRP A 127 -8.44 -3.67 5.05
N ALA A 128 -7.16 -3.88 4.77
CA ALA A 128 -6.40 -5.05 5.20
C ALA A 128 -5.02 -4.61 5.71
N ALA A 129 -4.58 -5.18 6.83
CA ALA A 129 -3.28 -4.91 7.44
C ALA A 129 -2.39 -6.14 7.34
N ILE A 130 -1.18 -5.94 6.82
CA ILE A 130 -0.17 -6.98 6.69
C ILE A 130 1.11 -6.62 7.43
N ARG A 131 1.85 -7.63 7.90
CA ARG A 131 3.19 -7.47 8.48
C ARG A 131 4.20 -8.39 7.84
N PHE A 132 5.41 -7.88 7.61
CA PHE A 132 6.57 -8.65 7.15
C PHE A 132 7.88 -7.99 7.60
N VAL A 133 8.98 -8.72 7.48
CA VAL A 133 10.33 -8.19 7.75
C VAL A 133 11.06 -8.06 6.41
N ALA A 134 11.60 -6.88 6.10
CA ALA A 134 12.27 -6.60 4.83
C ALA A 134 13.69 -7.21 4.78
N THR A 135 13.79 -8.53 4.62
CA THR A 135 15.04 -9.31 4.63
C THR A 135 15.45 -9.90 3.27
N ASN A 136 14.84 -9.44 2.18
CA ASN A 136 15.18 -9.80 0.80
C ASN A 136 15.69 -8.53 0.06
N PRO A 137 17.02 -8.38 -0.11
CA PRO A 137 17.65 -7.23 -0.76
C PRO A 137 17.53 -7.24 -2.29
#